data_AF-A0A376FCF4-F1
#
_entry.id   AF-A0A376FCF4-F1
#
_cell.length_a   1.000
_cell.length_b   1.000
_cell.length_c   1.000
_cell.angle_alpha   90.00
_cell.angle_beta   90.00
_cell.angle_gamma   90.00
#
_symmetry.space_group_name_H-M   'P 1'
#
loop_
_entity.id
_entity.type
_entity.pdbx_description
1 polymer ?
#
loop_
_entity_poly.entity_id
_entity_poly.type
_entity_poly.pdbx_seq_one_letter_code
_entity_poly.pdbx_strand_id
1 'polypeptide(L)' 'MLATPSTCVQFKPHCANFTLDTIAPGWRWLELHADGTLTTEVCRLTGAKFRPDTASEGY' A
#
# COMPACT_ATOMS: atom_id res chain seq x y z
N MET A 1 8.52 4.98 10.28
CA MET A 1 7.07 5.16 10.05
C MET A 1 6.41 3.79 9.93
N LEU A 2 5.41 3.48 10.76
CA LEU A 2 4.64 2.20 10.76
C LEU A 2 3.37 2.30 9.89
N ALA A 3 3.48 2.95 8.73
CA ALA A 3 2.33 3.09 7.83
C ALA A 3 2.02 1.77 7.13
N THR A 4 0.73 1.50 6.93
CA THR A 4 0.23 0.35 6.16
C THR A 4 -0.15 0.83 4.75
N PRO A 5 0.26 0.15 3.68
CA PRO A 5 -0.20 0.47 2.33
C PRO A 5 -1.72 0.26 2.22
N SER A 6 -2.35 0.92 1.25
CA SER A 6 -3.76 0.66 0.95
C SER A 6 -3.96 -0.75 0.39
N THR A 7 -5.11 -1.35 0.72
CA THR A 7 -5.56 -2.65 0.22
C THR A 7 -6.23 -2.59 -1.16
N CYS A 8 -6.42 -1.38 -1.73
CA CYS A 8 -7.02 -1.19 -3.05
C CYS A 8 -6.24 -0.15 -3.88
N VAL A 9 -6.51 1.16 -3.71
CA VAL A 9 -5.78 2.25 -4.39
C VAL A 9 -5.08 3.15 -3.38
N GLN A 10 -3.95 3.73 -3.75
CA GLN A 10 -3.22 4.69 -2.92
C GLN A 10 -2.76 5.87 -3.78
N PHE A 11 -2.65 7.05 -3.17
CA PHE A 11 -2.04 8.20 -3.83
C PHE A 11 -0.54 8.06 -3.89
N LYS A 12 0.06 8.54 -4.98
CA LYS A 12 1.50 8.56 -5.15
C LYS A 12 2.12 9.51 -4.11
N PRO A 13 3.01 9.03 -3.23
CA PRO A 13 3.64 9.89 -2.24
C PRO A 13 4.48 10.97 -2.93
N HIS A 14 4.57 12.15 -2.29
CA HIS A 14 5.31 13.31 -2.78
C HIS A 14 4.80 13.89 -4.12
N CYS A 15 3.50 13.77 -4.42
CA CYS A 15 2.88 14.40 -5.57
C CYS A 15 1.90 15.50 -5.13
N ALA A 16 2.02 16.69 -5.74
CA ALA A 16 1.10 17.81 -5.48
C ALA A 16 -0.20 17.71 -6.29
N ASN A 17 -0.17 16.97 -7.40
CA ASN A 17 -1.31 16.71 -8.26
C ASN A 17 -1.98 15.40 -7.84
N PHE A 18 -3.30 15.31 -8.00
CA PHE A 18 -4.06 14.08 -7.77
C PHE A 18 -3.53 12.96 -8.68
N THR A 19 -2.68 12.10 -8.12
CA THR A 19 -1.97 11.06 -8.87
C THR A 19 -2.11 9.75 -8.11
N LEU A 20 -2.72 8.76 -8.75
CA LEU A 20 -2.80 7.41 -8.22
C LEU A 20 -1.45 6.71 -8.40
N ASP A 21 -1.06 5.95 -7.38
CA ASP A 21 0.12 5.10 -7.44
C ASP A 21 -0.18 3.84 -8.26
N THR A 22 0.79 3.40 -9.05
CA THR A 22 0.72 2.16 -9.83
C THR A 22 1.21 0.95 -9.05
N ILE A 23 1.72 1.15 -7.83
CA ILE A 23 2.15 0.04 -6.97
C ILE A 23 0.93 -0.78 -6.55
N ALA A 24 1.03 -2.10 -6.72
CA ALA A 24 -0.01 -3.07 -6.38
C ALA A 24 -0.49 -2.92 -4.92
N PRO A 25 -1.77 -3.23 -4.65
CA PRO A 25 -2.31 -3.21 -3.29
C PRO A 25 -1.47 -4.05 -2.34
N GLY A 26 -1.41 -3.62 -1.09
CA GLY A 26 -0.60 -4.29 -0.08
C GLY A 26 -1.24 -4.32 1.29
N TRP A 27 -0.58 -5.00 2.20
CA TRP A 27 -0.90 -5.04 3.62
C TRP A 27 0.40 -5.07 4.43
N ARG A 28 0.28 -4.95 5.75
CA ARG A 28 1.41 -5.06 6.68
C ARG A 28 1.13 -6.18 7.67
N TRP A 29 2.06 -7.12 7.79
CA TRP A 29 2.10 -8.06 8.89
C TRP A 29 2.71 -7.40 10.13
N LEU A 30 2.14 -7.72 11.29
CA LEU A 30 2.63 -7.33 12.61
C LEU A 30 2.69 -8.61 13.45
N GLU A 31 3.87 -8.94 13.94
CA GLU A 31 4.12 -10.08 14.81
C GLU A 31 4.73 -9.57 16.12
N LEU A 32 3.99 -9.75 17.21
CA LEU A 32 4.43 -9.37 18.56
C LEU A 32 4.98 -10.59 19.27
N HIS A 33 6.24 -10.52 19.67
CA HIS A 33 6.95 -11.58 20.37
C HIS A 33 6.81 -11.43 21.89
N ALA A 34 7.04 -12.52 22.63
CA ALA A 34 6.90 -12.56 24.08
C ALA A 34 7.90 -11.67 24.83
N ASP A 35 9.04 -11.35 24.20
CA ASP A 35 10.05 -10.41 24.70
C ASP A 35 9.69 -8.93 24.45
N GLY A 36 8.53 -8.67 23.86
CA GLY A 36 8.06 -7.34 23.51
C GLY A 36 8.58 -6.81 22.18
N THR A 37 9.35 -7.61 21.43
CA THR A 37 9.80 -7.20 20.09
C THR A 37 8.66 -7.26 19.08
N LEU A 38 8.64 -6.30 18.16
CA LEU A 38 7.66 -6.22 17.07
C LEU A 38 8.37 -6.47 15.74
N THR A 39 8.03 -7.57 15.07
CA THR A 39 8.44 -7.82 13.69
C THR A 39 7.34 -7.38 12.74
N THR A 40 7.73 -6.74 11.63
CA THR A 40 6.75 -6.23 10.67
C THR A 40 7.26 -6.32 9.24
N GLU A 41 6.36 -6.72 8.33
CA GLU A 41 6.65 -6.86 6.91
C GLU A 41 5.55 -6.20 6.09
N VAL A 42 5.92 -5.51 5.00
CA VAL A 42 4.95 -5.01 4.02
C VAL A 42 4.88 -6.00 2.87
N CYS A 43 3.70 -6.57 2.65
CA CYS A 43 3.42 -7.50 1.56
C CYS A 43 2.57 -6.83 0.49
N ARG A 44 2.71 -7.27 -0.76
CA ARG A 44 1.91 -6.79 -1.89
C ARG A 44 1.43 -7.96 -2.73
N LEU A 45 0.27 -7.81 -3.35
CA LEU A 45 -0.27 -8.83 -4.24
C LEU A 45 0.67 -9.04 -5.43
N THR A 46 0.96 -10.31 -5.73
CA THR A 46 1.75 -10.70 -6.91
C THR A 46 0.83 -10.88 -8.13
N GLY A 47 1.24 -10.31 -9.26
CA GLY A 47 0.49 -10.37 -10.51
C GLY A 47 -0.28 -9.08 -10.85
N ALA A 48 -0.26 -8.72 -12.13
CA ALA A 48 -0.77 -7.44 -12.65
C ALA A 48 -2.29 -7.41 -12.89
N LYS A 49 -3.09 -8.16 -12.11
CA LYS A 49 -4.56 -8.17 -12.29
C LYS A 49 -5.24 -6.91 -11.76
N PHE A 50 -4.56 -6.15 -10.90
CA PHE A 50 -5.04 -4.86 -10.43
C PHE A 50 -4.38 -3.74 -11.23
N ARG A 51 -5.12 -3.16 -12.17
CA ARG A 51 -4.75 -1.94 -12.88
C ARG A 51 -5.76 -0.86 -12.50
N PRO A 52 -5.47 -0.01 -11.51
CA PRO A 52 -6.35 1.11 -11.22
C PRO A 52 -6.37 2.00 -12.46
N ASP A 53 -7.55 2.48 -12.85
CA ASP A 53 -7.66 3.45 -13.93
C ASP A 53 -6.99 4.75 -13.49
N THR A 54 -5.80 5.00 -14.01
CA THR A 54 -4.99 6.17 -13.67
C THR A 54 -5.54 7.45 -14.31
N ALA A 55 -6.56 7.36 -15.18
CA ALA A 55 -7.23 8.49 -15.81
C ALA A 55 -8.52 8.92 -15.09
N SER A 56 -8.93 8.22 -14.02
CA SER A 56 -10.09 8.62 -13.24
C SER A 56 -9.80 9.92 -12.48
N GLU A 57 -10.54 10.99 -12.79
CA GLU A 57 -10.45 12.29 -12.10
C GLU A 57 -11.14 12.30 -10.72
N GLY A 58 -11.66 11.15 -10.26
CA GLY A 58 -12.36 11.06 -8.97
C GLY A 58 -12.61 9.63 -8.46
N TYR A 59 -13.40 9.56 -7.38
CA TYR A 59 -14.13 8.39 -6.87
C TYR A 59 -15.61 8.52 -7.20
#